data_AF-A0A6A5TLV6-F1
#
_entry.id   AF-A0A6A5TLV6-F1
#
_cell.length_a   1.000
_cell.length_b   1.000
_cell.length_c   1.000
_cell.angle_alpha   90.00
_cell.angle_beta   90.00
_cell.angle_gamma   90.00
#
_symmetry.space_group_name_H-M   'P 1'
#
loop_
_entity.id
_entity.type
_entity.pdbx_description
1 polymer ?
#
loop_
_entity_poly.entity_id
_entity_poly.type
_entity_poly.pdbx_seq_one_letter_code
_entity_poly.pdbx_strand_id
1 'polypeptide(L)'
;MPDLSPSFVASIARALNSTQVPCVLWGHYLLNIHGVPSIIGSIDFVIPDDLLHVSIETLFKIGTLSPCLRGGLCPSSPQQRYSPPPAFHIHIDDSEVTANLYPQSKTLWFLPPLDGSLSSPRTAKLPLYLVVASDQTILPQRRPGRRSGVFSSTEYPVLLPRASPPCSCLVRSVFAAVRT
;
A
#
# COMPACT_ATOMS: atom_id res chain seq x y z
N MET A 1 -14.72 -6.37 13.01
CA MET A 1 -13.55 -5.47 13.02
C MET A 1 -12.79 -5.77 11.75
N PRO A 2 -12.52 -4.78 10.89
CA PRO A 2 -11.85 -5.03 9.61
C PRO A 2 -10.47 -5.63 9.83
N ASP A 3 -10.13 -6.65 9.04
CA ASP A 3 -8.80 -7.26 9.11
C ASP A 3 -7.74 -6.30 8.55
N LEU A 4 -6.89 -5.78 9.43
CA LEU A 4 -5.75 -4.94 9.11
C LEU A 4 -4.42 -5.64 9.42
N SER A 5 -4.46 -6.96 9.59
CA SER A 5 -3.28 -7.76 9.88
C SER A 5 -2.26 -7.67 8.74
N PRO A 6 -0.95 -7.73 9.04
CA PRO A 6 0.09 -7.84 8.02
C PRO A 6 -0.15 -9.01 7.05
N SER A 7 -0.73 -10.11 7.55
CA SER A 7 -1.08 -11.27 6.76
C SER A 7 -2.17 -10.98 5.72
N PHE A 8 -3.17 -10.14 6.05
CA PHE A 8 -4.19 -9.69 5.09
C PHE A 8 -3.61 -8.73 4.05
N VAL A 9 -2.77 -7.78 4.45
CA VAL A 9 -2.06 -6.89 3.49
C VAL A 9 -1.20 -7.73 2.53
N ALA A 10 -0.50 -8.73 3.07
CA ALA A 10 0.33 -9.64 2.29
C ALA A 10 -0.50 -10.53 1.34
N SER A 11 -1.74 -10.87 1.70
CA SER A 11 -2.63 -11.65 0.82
C SER A 11 -3.12 -10.82 -0.37
N ILE A 12 -3.45 -9.53 -0.16
CA ILE A 12 -3.80 -8.60 -1.25
C ILE A 12 -2.60 -8.42 -2.19
N ALA A 13 -1.41 -8.16 -1.65
CA ALA A 13 -0.20 -8.03 -2.45
C ALA A 13 0.10 -9.30 -3.25
N ARG A 14 -0.09 -10.47 -2.64
CA ARG A 14 0.05 -11.76 -3.33
C ARG A 14 -0.93 -11.92 -4.48
N ALA A 15 -2.20 -11.51 -4.29
CA ALA A 15 -3.22 -11.59 -5.32
C ALA A 15 -2.89 -10.67 -6.51
N LEU A 16 -2.45 -9.44 -6.26
CA LEU A 16 -2.01 -8.52 -7.32
C LEU A 16 -0.82 -9.09 -8.11
N ASN A 17 0.21 -9.51 -7.39
CA ASN A 17 1.42 -10.06 -7.97
C ASN A 17 1.18 -11.38 -8.75
N SER A 18 0.21 -12.22 -8.34
CA SER A 18 -0.12 -13.44 -9.09
C SER A 18 -0.77 -13.15 -10.45
N THR A 19 -1.36 -11.96 -10.60
CA THR A 19 -1.83 -11.41 -11.89
C THR A 19 -0.80 -10.55 -12.59
N GLN A 20 0.48 -10.69 -12.22
CA GLN A 20 1.62 -9.95 -12.77
C GLN A 20 1.57 -8.44 -12.53
N VAL A 21 0.70 -7.95 -11.63
CA VAL A 21 0.65 -6.53 -11.26
C VAL A 21 1.68 -6.26 -10.16
N PRO A 22 2.75 -5.50 -10.42
CA PRO A 22 3.66 -5.10 -9.36
C PRO A 22 2.95 -4.06 -8.48
N CYS A 23 3.00 -4.26 -7.16
CA CYS A 23 2.37 -3.35 -6.21
C CYS A 23 3.34 -2.89 -5.12
N VAL A 24 3.20 -1.64 -4.70
CA VAL A 24 4.00 -1.01 -3.65
C VAL A 24 3.06 -0.45 -2.57
N LEU A 25 3.29 -0.82 -1.32
CA LEU A 25 2.48 -0.37 -0.19
C LEU A 25 2.74 1.11 0.13
N TRP A 26 1.67 1.84 0.43
CA TRP A 26 1.68 3.29 0.62
C TRP A 26 0.84 3.74 1.83
N GLY A 27 0.77 5.06 2.02
CA GLY A 27 -0.15 5.73 2.94
C GLY A 27 0.10 5.46 4.42
N HIS A 28 -0.98 5.34 5.20
CA HIS A 28 -0.90 5.19 6.65
C HIS A 28 -0.27 3.87 7.08
N TYR A 29 -0.44 2.82 6.28
CA TYR A 29 0.15 1.51 6.57
C TYR A 29 1.68 1.56 6.42
N LEU A 30 2.18 2.21 5.35
CA LEU A 30 3.60 2.48 5.14
C LEU A 30 4.23 3.23 6.33
N LEU A 31 3.58 4.29 6.82
CA LEU A 31 4.05 5.06 7.96
C LEU A 31 4.22 4.21 9.22
N ASN A 32 3.27 3.31 9.49
CA ASN A 32 3.36 2.40 10.63
C ASN A 32 4.52 1.42 10.52
N ILE A 33 4.80 0.90 9.31
CA ILE A 33 5.97 0.02 9.08
C ILE A 33 7.28 0.78 9.30
N HIS A 34 7.33 2.06 8.92
CA HIS A 34 8.46 2.96 9.20
C HIS A 34 8.48 3.49 10.64
N GLY A 35 7.65 2.96 11.55
CA GLY A 35 7.68 3.28 12.98
C GLY A 35 7.01 4.61 13.36
N VAL A 36 6.33 5.27 12.43
CA VAL A 36 5.51 6.45 12.70
C VAL A 36 4.14 6.00 13.20
N PRO A 37 3.73 6.37 14.43
CA PRO A 37 2.43 6.00 14.95
C PRO A 37 1.33 6.70 14.14
N SER A 38 0.52 5.93 13.42
CA SER A 38 -0.59 6.47 12.61
C SER A 38 -1.81 5.57 12.70
N ILE A 39 -3.01 6.17 12.70
CA ILE A 39 -4.25 5.41 12.64
C ILE A 39 -4.41 4.87 11.23
N ILE A 40 -4.41 3.55 11.08
CA ILE A 40 -4.66 2.87 9.82
C ILE A 40 -6.16 2.96 9.53
N GLY A 41 -6.54 3.85 8.62
CA GLY A 41 -7.90 3.95 8.08
C GLY A 41 -8.07 3.28 6.71
N SER A 42 -6.96 2.91 6.06
CA SER A 42 -6.96 2.27 4.75
C SER A 42 -5.68 1.47 4.50
N ILE A 43 -5.76 0.52 3.56
CA ILE A 43 -4.62 -0.19 2.97
C ILE A 43 -4.41 0.38 1.57
N ASP A 44 -3.31 1.09 1.35
CA ASP A 44 -3.08 1.81 0.10
C ASP A 44 -1.97 1.13 -0.71
N PHE A 45 -2.25 0.81 -1.98
CA PHE A 45 -1.26 0.26 -2.92
C PHE A 45 -1.06 1.19 -4.11
N VAL A 46 0.19 1.39 -4.50
CA VAL A 46 0.57 2.03 -5.76
C VAL A 46 0.88 0.95 -6.79
N ILE A 47 0.33 1.13 -7.99
CA ILE A 47 0.43 0.19 -9.12
C ILE A 47 0.74 0.94 -10.42
N PRO A 48 1.27 0.27 -11.45
CA PRO A 48 1.38 0.84 -12.79
C PRO A 48 0.02 1.30 -13.31
N ASP A 49 0.00 2.47 -13.93
CA ASP A 49 -1.20 3.10 -14.49
C ASP A 49 -1.94 2.22 -15.50
N ASP A 50 -1.18 1.53 -16.35
CA ASP A 50 -1.66 0.62 -17.40
C ASP A 50 -2.30 -0.66 -16.84
N LEU A 51 -1.99 -1.03 -15.59
CA LEU A 51 -2.50 -2.23 -14.94
C LEU A 51 -3.63 -1.94 -13.94
N LEU A 52 -4.15 -0.72 -13.90
CA LEU A 52 -5.24 -0.33 -13.00
C LEU A 52 -6.48 -1.22 -13.14
N HIS A 53 -6.90 -1.48 -14.39
CA HIS A 53 -8.08 -2.31 -14.64
C HIS A 53 -7.91 -3.76 -14.15
N VAL A 54 -6.78 -4.38 -14.47
CA VAL A 54 -6.44 -5.75 -14.03
C VAL A 54 -6.41 -5.83 -12.50
N SER A 55 -5.84 -4.81 -11.86
CA SER A 55 -5.78 -4.72 -10.41
C SER A 55 -7.16 -4.66 -9.76
N ILE A 56 -8.08 -3.89 -10.34
CA ILE A 56 -9.47 -3.78 -9.87
C ILE A 56 -10.17 -5.14 -9.95
N GLU A 57 -10.07 -5.84 -11.09
CA GLU A 57 -10.65 -7.18 -11.25
C GLU A 57 -10.06 -8.19 -10.26
N THR A 58 -8.76 -8.08 -9.97
CA THR A 58 -8.10 -8.93 -8.98
C THR A 58 -8.62 -8.67 -7.57
N LEU A 59 -8.85 -7.41 -7.18
CA LEU A 59 -9.43 -7.09 -5.88
C LEU A 59 -10.87 -7.61 -5.74
N PHE A 60 -11.67 -7.56 -6.80
CA PHE A 60 -13.03 -8.12 -6.79
C PHE A 60 -13.09 -9.63 -6.57
N LYS A 61 -12.01 -10.36 -6.83
CA LYS A 61 -11.94 -11.81 -6.60
C LYS A 61 -11.64 -12.15 -5.13
N ILE A 62 -11.31 -11.16 -4.30
CA ILE A 62 -11.04 -11.36 -2.87
C ILE A 62 -12.36 -11.29 -2.12
N GLY A 63 -12.83 -12.40 -1.58
CA GLY A 63 -14.19 -12.51 -1.01
C GLY A 63 -14.48 -11.62 0.21
N THR A 64 -13.47 -11.06 0.87
CA THR A 64 -13.63 -10.11 2.00
C THR A 64 -13.68 -8.66 1.53
N LEU A 65 -13.54 -8.40 0.24
CA LEU A 65 -13.59 -7.06 -0.35
C LEU A 65 -14.92 -6.84 -1.07
N SER A 66 -15.62 -5.76 -0.73
CA SER A 66 -16.90 -5.40 -1.34
C SER A 66 -16.84 -4.06 -2.10
N PRO A 67 -17.46 -3.97 -3.28
CA PRO A 67 -17.54 -2.72 -4.04
C PRO A 67 -18.17 -1.60 -3.21
N CYS A 68 -17.70 -0.37 -3.41
CA CYS A 68 -18.35 0.79 -2.81
C CYS A 68 -19.73 1.02 -3.44
N LEU A 69 -20.79 0.82 -2.66
CA LEU A 69 -22.18 1.09 -3.08
C LEU A 69 -22.58 2.57 -2.94
N ARG A 70 -21.77 3.37 -2.23
CA ARG A 70 -22.07 4.78 -1.91
C ARG A 70 -21.63 5.77 -3.00
N GLY A 71 -20.85 5.32 -3.99
CA GLY A 71 -20.37 6.18 -5.08
C GLY A 71 -19.68 7.45 -4.55
N GLY A 72 -20.08 8.62 -5.08
CA GLY A 72 -19.53 9.92 -4.69
C GLY A 72 -19.85 10.38 -3.26
N LEU A 73 -20.79 9.72 -2.57
CA LEU A 73 -21.10 10.00 -1.16
C LEU A 73 -20.20 9.24 -0.18
N CYS A 74 -19.28 8.42 -0.68
CA CYS A 74 -18.34 7.70 0.17
C CYS A 74 -17.28 8.67 0.74
N PRO A 75 -16.98 8.62 2.05
CA PRO A 75 -15.86 9.38 2.65
C PRO A 75 -14.49 9.07 2.03
N SER A 76 -14.35 7.89 1.44
CA SER A 76 -13.15 7.47 0.71
C SER A 76 -13.18 7.84 -0.77
N SER A 77 -14.24 8.51 -1.23
CA SER A 77 -14.36 8.97 -2.61
C SER A 77 -13.42 10.13 -2.91
N PRO A 78 -13.04 10.32 -4.19
CA PRO A 78 -12.19 11.41 -4.63
C PRO A 78 -12.68 12.82 -4.29
N GLN A 79 -14.01 12.99 -4.17
CA GLN A 79 -14.66 14.29 -4.00
C GLN A 79 -14.53 14.84 -2.58
N GLN A 80 -14.20 13.98 -1.61
CA GLN A 80 -14.22 14.33 -0.19
C GLN A 80 -12.81 14.42 0.43
N ARG A 81 -11.74 14.11 -0.33
CA ARG A 81 -10.34 14.14 0.15
C ARG A 81 -9.53 15.29 -0.45
N TYR A 82 -8.70 15.92 0.39
CA TYR A 82 -7.73 16.96 0.00
C TYR A 82 -6.34 16.42 -0.38
N SER A 83 -6.10 15.11 -0.24
CA SER A 83 -4.91 14.42 -0.75
C SER A 83 -5.20 13.77 -2.10
N PRO A 84 -4.20 13.46 -2.96
CA PRO A 84 -4.48 12.90 -4.28
C PRO A 84 -5.43 11.72 -4.11
N PRO A 85 -6.59 11.74 -4.79
CA PRO A 85 -7.61 10.76 -4.51
C PRO A 85 -7.17 9.40 -5.08
N PRO A 86 -7.54 8.29 -4.42
CA PRO A 86 -7.31 6.99 -5.00
C PRO A 86 -8.06 6.89 -6.33
N ALA A 87 -7.45 6.25 -7.33
CA ALA A 87 -8.13 5.99 -8.60
C ALA A 87 -9.27 4.98 -8.41
N PHE A 88 -9.13 4.09 -7.43
CA PHE A 88 -10.14 3.12 -7.06
C PHE A 88 -10.06 2.79 -5.57
N HIS A 89 -11.20 2.50 -4.96
CA HIS A 89 -11.29 1.99 -3.59
C HIS A 89 -12.32 0.88 -3.50
N ILE A 90 -12.08 -0.06 -2.58
CA ILE A 90 -12.95 -1.19 -2.25
C ILE A 90 -13.00 -1.35 -0.72
N HIS A 91 -14.15 -1.73 -0.17
CA HIS A 91 -14.35 -1.81 1.28
C HIS A 91 -13.93 -3.19 1.81
N ILE A 92 -13.41 -3.23 3.03
CA ILE A 92 -13.03 -4.48 3.71
C ILE A 92 -14.14 -4.83 4.71
N ASP A 93 -14.70 -6.04 4.60
CA ASP A 93 -15.76 -6.57 5.48
C ASP A 93 -16.95 -5.61 5.67
N ASP A 94 -17.37 -4.91 4.60
CA ASP A 94 -18.42 -3.88 4.61
C ASP A 94 -18.22 -2.74 5.64
N SER A 95 -16.97 -2.51 6.03
CA SER A 95 -16.60 -1.45 6.97
C SER A 95 -16.23 -0.14 6.27
N GLU A 96 -16.03 0.93 7.05
CA GLU A 96 -15.51 2.21 6.53
C GLU A 96 -14.01 2.14 6.16
N VAL A 97 -13.33 1.02 6.43
CA VAL A 97 -11.93 0.81 6.07
C VAL A 97 -11.85 0.30 4.64
N THR A 98 -10.98 0.92 3.83
CA THR A 98 -10.86 0.62 2.41
C THR A 98 -9.48 0.10 2.03
N ALA A 99 -9.43 -0.75 1.01
CA ALA A 99 -8.24 -0.96 0.20
C ALA A 99 -8.29 -0.02 -1.01
N ASN A 100 -7.22 0.73 -1.23
CA ASN A 100 -7.15 1.79 -2.24
C ASN A 100 -6.06 1.51 -3.26
N LEU A 101 -6.34 1.80 -4.52
CA LEU A 101 -5.38 1.73 -5.62
C LEU A 101 -5.03 3.14 -6.10
N TYR A 102 -3.73 3.36 -6.19
CA TYR A 102 -3.11 4.61 -6.59
C TYR A 102 -2.29 4.41 -7.87
N PRO A 103 -2.52 5.22 -8.91
CA PRO A 103 -1.70 5.17 -10.11
C PRO A 103 -0.30 5.73 -9.80
N GLN A 104 0.73 5.01 -10.24
CA GLN A 104 2.12 5.38 -10.01
C GLN A 104 2.44 6.79 -10.51
N SER A 105 1.98 7.15 -11.72
CA SER A 105 2.25 8.45 -12.34
C SER A 105 1.77 9.64 -11.52
N LYS A 106 0.82 9.45 -10.59
CA LYS A 106 0.32 10.50 -9.70
C LYS A 106 0.95 10.44 -8.31
N THR A 107 1.25 9.26 -7.80
CA THR A 107 1.68 9.07 -6.41
C THR A 107 3.18 8.93 -6.25
N LEU A 108 3.84 8.20 -7.14
CA LEU A 108 5.28 7.92 -7.12
C LEU A 108 5.94 8.36 -8.43
N TRP A 109 5.55 9.52 -8.95
CA TRP A 109 6.00 10.09 -10.23
C TRP A 109 7.52 10.31 -10.33
N PHE A 110 8.19 10.43 -9.20
CA PHE A 110 9.64 10.63 -9.11
C PHE A 110 10.44 9.31 -9.11
N LEU A 111 9.76 8.16 -9.03
CA LEU A 111 10.39 6.84 -9.12
C LEU A 111 10.31 6.30 -10.55
N PRO A 112 11.27 5.45 -10.96
CA PRO A 112 11.16 4.71 -12.21
C PRO A 112 9.87 3.87 -12.26
N PRO A 113 9.31 3.64 -13.46
CA PRO A 113 8.13 2.78 -13.64
C PRO A 113 8.26 1.43 -12.92
N LEU A 114 7.18 1.00 -12.26
CA LEU A 114 7.10 -0.31 -11.63
C LEU A 114 6.99 -1.37 -12.73
N ASP A 115 8.07 -2.10 -12.96
CA ASP A 115 8.10 -3.14 -13.98
C ASP A 115 7.61 -4.50 -13.46
N GLY A 116 7.30 -5.41 -14.39
CA GLY A 116 6.82 -6.75 -14.05
C GLY A 116 7.81 -7.64 -13.29
N SER A 117 9.09 -7.27 -13.20
CA SER A 117 10.05 -8.01 -12.36
C SER A 117 9.72 -7.84 -10.87
N LEU A 118 9.11 -6.71 -10.50
CA LEU A 118 8.69 -6.42 -9.13
C LEU A 118 7.46 -7.23 -8.70
N SER A 119 6.72 -7.83 -9.64
CA SER A 119 5.62 -8.77 -9.36
C SER A 119 6.11 -10.09 -8.76
N SER A 120 7.42 -10.34 -8.75
CA SER A 120 8.06 -11.48 -8.08
C SER A 120 9.16 -11.03 -7.10
N PRO A 121 8.79 -10.45 -5.95
CA PRO A 121 9.75 -9.78 -5.07
C PRO A 121 10.78 -10.71 -4.42
N ARG A 122 10.54 -12.03 -4.38
CA ARG A 122 11.49 -13.01 -3.80
C ARG A 122 12.70 -13.27 -4.71
N THR A 123 12.51 -13.12 -6.01
CA THR A 123 13.50 -13.50 -7.04
C THR A 123 14.12 -12.28 -7.72
N ALA A 124 13.50 -11.11 -7.59
CA ALA A 124 14.00 -9.88 -8.19
C ALA A 124 15.15 -9.27 -7.39
N LYS A 125 16.14 -8.73 -8.10
CA LYS A 125 17.12 -7.82 -7.50
C LYS A 125 16.43 -6.48 -7.25
N LEU A 126 16.06 -6.22 -6.00
CA LEU A 126 15.28 -5.04 -5.66
C LEU A 126 16.09 -3.74 -5.85
N PRO A 127 15.51 -2.72 -6.49
CA PRO A 127 16.12 -1.40 -6.57
C PRO A 127 16.34 -0.79 -5.17
N LEU A 128 17.38 0.03 -5.00
CA LEU A 128 17.73 0.64 -3.70
C LEU A 128 16.65 1.54 -3.10
N TYR A 129 15.72 2.04 -3.92
CA TYR A 129 14.59 2.88 -3.51
C TYR A 129 13.37 2.07 -3.01
N LEU A 130 13.39 0.74 -3.13
CA LEU A 130 12.39 -0.16 -2.57
C LEU A 130 13.00 -1.04 -1.48
N VAL A 131 12.15 -1.52 -0.59
CA VAL A 131 12.51 -2.49 0.44
C VAL A 131 11.31 -3.41 0.69
N VAL A 132 11.56 -4.61 1.20
CA VAL A 132 10.50 -5.55 1.59
C VAL A 132 10.03 -5.22 3.01
N ALA A 133 8.71 -5.28 3.24
CA ALA A 133 8.08 -5.02 4.53
C ALA A 133 8.59 -5.91 5.68
N SER A 134 9.24 -7.02 5.37
CA SER A 134 9.85 -7.96 6.33
C SER A 134 11.35 -7.72 6.59
N ASP A 135 11.96 -6.70 5.97
CA ASP A 135 13.40 -6.41 6.10
C ASP A 135 13.71 -5.70 7.42
N GLN A 136 14.24 -6.45 8.39
CA GLN A 136 14.59 -5.95 9.72
C GLN A 136 15.93 -5.17 9.76
N THR A 137 16.70 -5.17 8.68
CA THR A 137 18.00 -4.47 8.63
C THR A 137 17.82 -2.99 8.30
N ILE A 138 16.78 -2.68 7.51
CA ILE A 138 16.47 -1.31 7.08
C ILE A 138 15.32 -0.72 7.91
N LEU A 139 14.31 -1.53 8.24
CA LEU A 139 13.11 -1.05 8.92
C LEU A 139 13.27 -1.06 10.45
N PRO A 140 12.59 -0.14 11.16
CA PRO A 140 12.69 -0.07 12.61
C PRO A 140 12.14 -1.34 13.26
N GLN A 141 12.87 -1.89 14.23
CA GLN A 141 12.42 -3.05 14.98
C GLN A 141 11.04 -2.81 15.63
N ARG A 142 10.24 -3.87 15.66
CA ARG A 142 8.93 -3.86 16.31
C ARG A 142 9.10 -3.51 17.79
N ARG A 143 8.44 -2.44 18.24
CA ARG A 143 8.44 -2.04 19.64
C ARG A 143 7.08 -2.40 20.27
N PRO A 144 7.05 -3.15 21.38
CA PRO A 144 5.82 -3.40 22.12
C PRO A 144 5.08 -2.08 22.43
N GLY A 145 3.78 -2.01 22.17
CA GLY A 145 2.96 -0.81 22.36
C GLY A 145 2.97 0.20 21.20
N ARG A 146 3.85 0.05 20.20
CA ARG A 146 3.72 0.69 18.88
C ARG A 146 3.09 -0.32 17.90
N ARG A 147 2.26 0.18 16.97
CA ARG A 147 1.51 -0.59 15.95
C ARG A 147 2.41 -1.53 15.11
N SER A 148 1.79 -2.33 14.24
CA SER A 148 2.28 -3.56 13.55
C SER A 148 3.79 -3.71 13.26
N GLY A 149 4.52 -2.65 12.94
CA GLY A 149 5.96 -2.72 12.68
C GLY A 149 6.31 -3.57 11.46
N VAL A 150 7.55 -4.07 11.40
CA VAL A 150 8.04 -4.97 10.34
C VAL A 150 7.21 -6.24 10.27
N PHE A 151 6.96 -6.72 9.06
CA PHE A 151 6.19 -7.94 8.78
C PHE A 151 6.97 -9.18 9.21
N SER A 152 6.27 -10.28 9.42
CA SER A 152 6.94 -11.56 9.64
C SER A 152 7.64 -11.99 8.35
N SER A 153 8.84 -12.56 8.45
CA SER A 153 9.55 -13.13 7.30
C SER A 153 8.81 -14.33 6.67
N THR A 154 7.85 -14.90 7.39
CA THR A 154 6.96 -15.97 6.91
C THR A 154 5.86 -15.46 5.99
N GLU A 155 5.58 -14.15 5.98
CA GLU A 155 4.54 -13.56 5.16
C GLU A 155 4.98 -13.44 3.69
N TYR A 156 4.00 -13.17 2.81
CA TYR A 156 4.33 -12.85 1.42
C TYR A 156 5.07 -11.50 1.35
N PRO A 157 6.14 -11.37 0.56
CA PRO A 157 6.89 -10.13 0.50
C PRO A 157 6.05 -9.01 -0.08
N VAL A 158 5.88 -7.95 0.71
CA VAL A 158 5.23 -6.72 0.29
C VAL A 158 6.30 -5.67 0.06
N LEU A 159 6.30 -5.03 -1.11
CA LEU A 159 7.24 -3.97 -1.43
C LEU A 159 6.76 -2.65 -0.87
N LEU A 160 7.69 -1.82 -0.42
CA LEU A 160 7.42 -0.49 0.07
C LEU A 160 8.56 0.47 -0.28
N PRO A 161 8.30 1.79 -0.40
CA PRO A 161 9.33 2.77 -0.68
C PRO A 161 10.28 2.89 0.50
N ARG A 162 11.58 2.81 0.23
CA ARG A 162 12.62 3.00 1.24
C ARG A 162 12.69 4.48 1.63
N ALA A 163 12.55 4.76 2.92
CA ALA A 163 12.94 6.05 3.48
C ALA A 163 14.48 6.07 3.60
N SER A 164 15.19 6.73 2.66
CA SER A 164 16.64 6.90 2.78
C SER A 164 16.97 8.11 3.71
N PRO A 165 18.10 8.10 4.44
CA PRO A 165 18.47 9.19 5.36
C PRO A 165 18.51 10.61 4.76
N PRO A 166 18.88 10.86 3.49
CA PRO A 166 18.80 12.21 2.94
C PRO A 166 17.42 12.55 2.36
N CYS A 167 16.55 11.57 2.10
CA CYS A 167 15.20 11.82 1.56
C CYS A 167 14.19 12.12 2.66
N SER A 168 14.42 13.23 3.37
CA SER A 168 13.37 13.93 4.12
C SER A 168 12.16 14.25 3.24
N CYS A 169 12.34 14.28 1.91
CA CYS A 169 11.28 14.48 0.91
C CYS A 169 10.27 13.32 0.83
N LEU A 170 10.66 12.04 0.95
CA LEU A 170 9.70 10.94 0.79
C LEU A 170 8.79 10.82 2.02
N VAL A 171 9.39 10.98 3.19
CA VAL A 171 8.68 11.17 4.46
C VAL A 171 7.85 12.45 4.39
N ARG A 172 8.37 13.59 3.91
CA ARG A 172 7.59 14.83 3.69
C ARG A 172 6.48 14.70 2.65
N SER A 173 6.62 13.89 1.60
CA SER A 173 5.59 13.68 0.57
C SER A 173 4.49 12.76 1.08
N VAL A 174 4.84 11.72 1.85
CA VAL A 174 3.86 10.92 2.59
C VAL A 174 3.20 11.80 3.66
N PHE A 175 3.95 12.58 4.45
CA PHE A 175 3.40 13.50 5.45
C PHE A 175 2.61 14.66 4.85
N ALA A 176 2.95 15.17 3.66
CA ALA A 176 2.17 16.20 2.96
C ALA A 176 0.91 15.60 2.32
N ALA A 177 0.95 14.32 1.92
CA ALA A 177 -0.23 13.60 1.44
C ALA A 177 -1.12 13.04 2.57
N VAL A 178 -0.59 12.92 3.81
CA VAL A 178 -1.27 12.33 4.97
C VAL A 178 -1.66 13.37 6.05
N ARG A 179 -0.95 14.49 6.19
CA ARG A 179 -1.33 15.62 7.07
C ARG A 179 -1.99 16.74 6.26
N THR A 180 -3.26 16.58 5.91
CA THR A 180 -4.24 17.69 5.73
C THR A 180 -5.63 17.10 5.72
#